data_AF-A0A849REJ4-F1
#
_entry.id   AF-A0A849REJ4-F1
#
_cell.length_a   1.000
_cell.length_b   1.000
_cell.length_c   1.000
_cell.angle_alpha   90.00
_cell.angle_beta   90.00
_cell.angle_gamma   90.00
#
_symmetry.space_group_name_H-M   'P 1'
#
loop_
_entity.id
_entity.type
_entity.pdbx_description
1 polymer ?
#
loop_
_entity_poly.entity_id
_entity_poly.type
_entity_poly.pdbx_seq_one_letter_code
_entity_poly.pdbx_strand_id
1 'polypeptide(L)' 'MDELTKLRWQCRRGSKELDLLLIHYLETRYPVADEEEKARFTEMLKLDDLELLAQHHVYWLGPS' A
#
# COMPACT_ATOMS: atom_id res chain seq x y z
N MET A 1 6.75 -9.13 13.15
CA MET A 1 6.70 -8.81 11.71
C MET A 1 6.44 -7.33 11.59
N ASP A 2 7.48 -6.58 11.23
CA ASP A 2 7.52 -5.12 11.23
C ASP A 2 6.40 -4.49 10.42
N GLU A 3 5.62 -3.61 11.06
CA GLU A 3 4.53 -2.86 10.45
C GLU A 3 5.02 -2.01 9.25
N LEU A 4 6.21 -1.42 9.39
CA LEU A 4 6.90 -0.72 8.31
C LEU A 4 7.19 -1.60 7.10
N THR A 5 7.54 -2.88 7.32
CA THR A 5 7.77 -3.81 6.22
C THR A 5 6.45 -4.03 5.46
N LYS A 6 5.34 -4.27 6.17
CA LYS A 6 4.01 -4.42 5.54
C LYS A 6 3.61 -3.19 4.72
N LEU A 7 3.78 -2.00 5.28
CA LEU A 7 3.51 -0.73 4.58
C LEU A 7 4.37 -0.56 3.34
N ARG A 8 5.67 -0.92 3.42
CA ARG A 8 6.59 -0.89 2.28
C ARG A 8 6.16 -1.82 1.16
N TRP A 9 5.64 -3.01 1.47
CA TRP A 9 5.05 -3.91 0.48
C TRP A 9 3.78 -3.34 -0.14
N GLN A 10 2.92 -2.70 0.65
CA GLN A 10 1.68 -2.08 0.17
C GLN A 10 1.90 -0.90 -0.78
N CYS A 11 3.07 -0.27 -0.79
CA CYS A 11 3.41 0.81 -1.72
C CYS A 11 3.64 0.31 -3.17
N ARG A 12 3.89 -1.00 -3.37
CA ARG A 12 4.25 -1.59 -4.66
C ARG A 12 3.02 -1.92 -5.52
N ARG A 13 2.52 -0.94 -6.28
CA ARG A 13 1.21 -0.99 -6.98
C ARG A 13 1.29 -0.92 -8.51
N GLY A 14 2.40 -1.34 -9.10
CA GLY A 14 2.59 -1.39 -10.57
C GLY A 14 3.00 -0.06 -11.21
N SER A 15 2.54 1.09 -10.69
CA SER A 15 2.97 2.42 -11.13
C SER A 15 4.24 2.88 -10.40
N LYS A 16 5.36 2.97 -11.13
CA LYS A 16 6.69 3.26 -10.57
C LYS A 16 6.78 4.63 -9.90
N GLU A 17 6.16 5.66 -10.47
CA GLU A 17 6.13 7.01 -9.89
C GLU A 17 5.33 7.07 -8.58
N LEU A 18 4.20 6.35 -8.52
CA LEU A 18 3.37 6.28 -7.33
C LEU A 18 4.07 5.48 -6.21
N ASP A 19 4.71 4.37 -6.57
CA ASP A 19 5.53 3.58 -5.64
C ASP A 19 6.65 4.43 -5.03
N LEU A 20 7.37 5.20 -5.86
CA LEU A 20 8.42 6.11 -5.38
C LEU A 20 7.86 7.20 -4.45
N LEU A 21 6.71 7.79 -4.78
CA LEU A 21 6.07 8.82 -3.95
C LEU A 21 5.66 8.26 -2.57
N LEU A 22 5.03 7.08 -2.56
CA LEU A 22 4.56 6.42 -1.34
C LEU A 22 5.73 5.94 -0.46
N ILE A 23 6.76 5.34 -1.07
CA ILE A 23 7.98 4.94 -0.35
C ILE A 23 8.72 6.17 0.20
N HIS A 24 8.84 7.23 -0.59
CA HIS A 24 9.47 8.46 -0.14
C HIS A 24 8.73 9.07 1.06
N TYR A 25 7.40 9.10 1.01
CA TYR A 25 6.58 9.52 2.15
C TYR A 25 6.78 8.61 3.37
N LEU A 26 6.80 7.29 3.17
CA LEU A 26 7.01 6.30 4.22
C LEU A 26 8.39 6.44 4.91
N GLU A 27 9.44 6.80 4.17
CA GLU A 27 10.79 6.92 4.73
C GLU A 27 11.09 8.29 5.32
N THR A 28 10.44 9.36 4.83
CA THR A 28 10.75 10.75 5.26
C THR A 28 9.70 11.35 6.19
N ARG A 29 8.41 11.17 5.87
CA ARG A 29 7.31 11.85 6.55
C ARG A 29 6.63 10.97 7.59
N TYR A 30 6.40 9.70 7.30
CA TYR A 30 5.80 8.74 8.23
C TYR A 30 6.48 8.65 9.61
N PRO A 31 7.82 8.66 9.77
CA PRO A 31 8.43 8.60 11.11
C PRO A 31 8.14 9.84 11.97
N VAL A 32 7.95 11.00 11.34
CA VAL A 32 7.68 12.28 12.02
C VAL A 32 6.19 12.65 12.03
N ALA A 33 5.34 11.85 11.40
CA ALA A 33 3.90 12.06 11.34
C ALA A 33 3.21 11.63 12.64
N ASP A 34 2.18 12.38 13.02
CA ASP A 34 1.28 12.04 14.11
C ASP A 34 0.45 10.77 13.82
N GLU A 35 -0.09 10.17 14.87
CA GLU A 35 -0.87 8.93 14.78
C GLU A 35 -2.09 9.07 13.86
N GLU A 36 -2.72 10.25 13.81
CA GLU A 36 -3.86 10.53 12.93
C GLU A 36 -3.44 10.52 11.45
N GLU A 37 -2.28 11.09 11.12
CA GLU A 37 -1.75 11.13 9.76
C GLU A 37 -1.30 9.73 9.31
N LYS A 38 -0.68 8.96 10.22
CA LYS A 38 -0.35 7.54 9.99
C LYS A 38 -1.59 6.68 9.77
N ALA A 39 -2.65 6.89 10.55
CA ALA A 39 -3.91 6.18 10.41
C ALA A 39 -4.55 6.46 9.05
N ARG A 40 -4.65 7.73 8.66
CA ARG A 40 -5.18 8.14 7.34
C ARG A 40 -4.38 7.53 6.19
N PHE A 41 -3.06 7.56 6.27
CA PHE A 41 -2.20 6.95 5.25
C PHE A 41 -2.46 5.44 5.14
N THR A 42 -2.56 4.74 6.28
CA THR A 42 -2.81 3.29 6.31
C THR A 42 -4.20 2.93 5.79
N GLU A 43 -5.22 3.73 6.10
CA GLU A 43 -6.58 3.53 5.55
C GLU A 43 -6.64 3.74 4.05
N MET A 44 -5.98 4.79 3.54
CA MET A 44 -5.82 5.02 2.10
C MET A 44 -5.14 3.82 1.42
N LEU A 45 -4.10 3.26 2.04
CA LEU A 45 -3.43 2.10 1.49
C LEU A 45 -4.33 0.85 1.44
N LYS A 46 -5.20 0.64 2.44
CA LYS A 46 -6.14 -0.50 2.52
C LYS A 46 -7.25 -0.46 1.48
N LEU A 47 -7.79 0.73 1.18
CA LEU A 47 -8.86 0.89 0.18
C LEU A 47 -8.38 0.45 -1.21
N ASP A 48 -7.16 0.84 -1.56
CA ASP A 48 -6.53 0.51 -2.84
C ASP A 48 -6.14 -0.98 -2.92
N ASP A 49 -5.70 -1.58 -1.81
CA ASP A 49 -5.37 -3.01 -1.71
C ASP A 49 -6.60 -3.89 -1.96
N LEU A 50 -7.77 -3.49 -1.44
CA LEU A 50 -9.02 -4.19 -1.67
C LEU A 50 -9.40 -4.22 -3.16
N GLU A 51 -9.11 -3.12 -3.88
CA GLU A 51 -9.35 -3.01 -5.32
C GLU A 51 -8.36 -3.88 -6.13
N LEU A 52 -7.10 -3.93 -5.71
CA LEU A 52 -6.08 -4.78 -6.33
C LEU A 52 -6.38 -6.28 -6.11
N LEU A 53 -6.81 -6.66 -4.90
CA LEU A 53 -7.24 -8.02 -4.59
C LEU A 53 -8.51 -8.40 -5.38
N ALA A 54 -9.42 -7.46 -5.58
CA ALA A 54 -10.60 -7.67 -6.41
C ALA A 54 -10.23 -7.91 -7.89
N GLN A 55 -9.24 -7.18 -8.42
CA GLN A 55 -8.74 -7.42 -9.79
C GLN A 55 -8.01 -8.76 -9.92
N HIS A 56 -7.26 -9.19 -8.91
CA HIS A 56 -6.55 -10.48 -8.94
C HIS A 56 -7.45 -11.72 -8.72
N HIS A 57 -8.64 -11.57 -8.12
CA HIS A 57 -9.60 -12.69 -8.01
C HIS A 57 -10.07 -13.19 -9.40
N VAL A 58 -10.16 -12.32 -10.40
CA VAL A 58 -10.60 -12.71 -11.75
C VAL A 58 -9.52 -13.52 -12.50
N TYR A 59 -8.25 -13.44 -12.11
CA TYR A 59 -7.16 -14.16 -12.78
C TYR A 59 -6.79 -15.51 -12.14
N TRP A 60 -7.42 -15.92 -11.02
CA TRP A 60 -7.15 -17.20 -10.35
C TRP A 60 -8.26 -18.26 -10.50
N LEU A 61 -9.30 -18.00 -11.28
CA LEU A 61 -10.23 -19.04 -11.75
C LEU A 61 -9.81 -19.43 -13.17
N GLY A 62 -8.75 -20.22 -13.26
CA GLY A 62 -8.38 -20.87 -14.53
C GLY A 62 -9.54 -21.73 -15.03
N PRO A 63 -9.83 -21.73 -16.35
CA PRO A 63 -10.84 -22.61 -16.92
C PRO A 63 -10.42 -24.06 -16.68
N SER A 64 -11.21 -24.79 -15.89
CA SER A 64 -11.25 -26.27 -15.98
C SER A 64 -11.98 -26.68 -17.25
#